data_AF-A0A958YKJ8-F1
#
_entry.id   AF-A0A958YKJ8-F1
#
_cell.length_a   1.000
_cell.length_b   1.000
_cell.length_c   1.000
_cell.angle_alpha   90.00
_cell.angle_beta   90.00
_cell.angle_gamma   90.00
#
_symmetry.space_group_name_H-M   'P 1'
#
loop_
_entity.id
_entity.type
_entity.pdbx_description
1 polymer ?
#
loop_
_entity_poly.entity_id
_entity_poly.type
_entity_poly.pdbx_seq_one_letter_code
_entity_poly.pdbx_strand_id
1 'polypeptide(L)' 'MKVPVMLYVVVTTLLLVTLTIMVSMNLPFGWVFWLTCFGQFMVVVMVYRVLKDNYRTDKTFDVFYEDHPIEN' A
#
# COMPACT_ATOMS: atom_id res chain seq x y z
N MET A 1 -13.71 15.79 -3.48
CA MET A 1 -12.50 15.68 -2.62
C MET A 1 -11.47 14.86 -3.40
N LYS A 2 -10.20 15.25 -3.44
CA LYS A 2 -9.15 14.39 -4.05
C LYS A 2 -9.02 13.15 -3.17
N VAL A 3 -9.11 11.95 -3.77
CA VAL A 3 -8.81 10.70 -3.05
C VAL A 3 -7.34 10.76 -2.64
N PRO A 4 -7.00 10.65 -1.34
CA PRO A 4 -5.62 10.70 -0.91
C PRO A 4 -4.87 9.49 -1.47
N VAL A 5 -3.63 9.69 -1.92
CA VAL A 5 -2.79 8.59 -2.45
C VAL A 5 -2.62 7.46 -1.46
N MET A 6 -2.54 7.79 -0.16
CA MET A 6 -2.48 6.80 0.91
C MET A 6 -3.64 5.80 0.91
N LEU A 7 -4.83 6.19 0.41
CA LEU A 7 -5.95 5.26 0.28
C LEU A 7 -5.64 4.15 -0.74
N TYR A 8 -4.98 4.46 -1.86
CA TYR A 8 -4.58 3.45 -2.83
C TYR A 8 -3.59 2.45 -2.21
N VAL A 9 -2.63 2.95 -1.42
CA VAL A 9 -1.68 2.11 -0.69
C VAL A 9 -2.41 1.17 0.25
N VAL A 10 -3.24 1.69 1.15
CA VAL A 10 -3.99 0.88 2.13
C VAL A 10 -4.85 -0.18 1.44
N VAL A 11 -5.58 0.18 0.38
CA VAL A 11 -6.42 -0.76 -0.37
C VAL A 11 -5.57 -1.86 -1.00
N THR A 12 -4.45 -1.54 -1.64
CA THR A 12 -3.56 -2.56 -2.23
C THR A 12 -2.94 -3.47 -1.18
N THR A 13 -2.59 -2.94 0.00
CA THR A 13 -2.07 -3.75 1.12
C THR A 13 -3.12 -4.68 1.69
N LEU A 14 -4.34 -4.20 1.92
CA LEU A 14 -5.44 -5.04 2.41
C LEU A 14 -5.79 -6.15 1.41
N LEU A 15 -5.74 -5.85 0.11
CA LEU A 15 -5.94 -6.85 -0.94
C LEU A 15 -4.86 -7.94 -0.90
N LEU A 16 -3.59 -7.54 -0.70
CA LEU A 16 -2.48 -8.49 -0.55
C LEU A 16 -2.67 -9.38 0.68
N VAL A 17 -3.00 -8.80 1.84
CA VAL A 17 -3.30 -9.57 3.07
C VAL A 17 -4.44 -10.55 2.84
N THR A 18 -5.49 -10.11 2.14
CA THR A 18 -6.63 -10.97 1.78
C THR A 18 -6.18 -12.15 0.91
N LEU A 19 -5.34 -11.91 -0.11
CA LEU A 19 -4.76 -12.99 -0.93
C LEU A 19 -3.94 -13.96 -0.08
N THR A 20 -3.13 -13.47 0.86
CA THR A 20 -2.34 -14.32 1.75
C THR A 20 -3.23 -15.21 2.60
N ILE A 21 -4.32 -14.68 3.15
CA ILE A 21 -5.33 -15.46 3.89
C ILE A 21 -6.00 -16.49 2.97
N MET A 22 -6.34 -16.11 1.73
CA MET A 22 -7.00 -17.03 0.81
C MET A 22 -6.12 -18.23 0.46
N VAL A 23 -4.83 -17.98 0.22
CA VAL A 23 -3.83 -19.02 -0.03
C VAL A 23 -3.63 -19.89 1.21
N SER A 24 -3.54 -19.29 2.40
CA SER A 24 -3.33 -20.06 3.64
C SER A 24 -4.52 -20.95 4.00
N MET A 25 -5.73 -20.56 3.61
CA MET A 25 -6.96 -21.35 3.77
C MET A 25 -7.17 -22.37 2.63
N ASN A 26 -6.24 -22.48 1.68
CA ASN A 26 -6.33 -23.37 0.52
C ASN A 26 -7.62 -23.18 -0.30
N LEU A 27 -8.03 -21.92 -0.50
CA LEU A 27 -9.18 -21.59 -1.36
C LEU A 27 -8.91 -21.96 -2.83
N PRO A 28 -9.96 -22.15 -3.65
CA PRO A 28 -9.80 -22.55 -5.04
C PRO A 28 -8.90 -21.61 -5.84
N PHE A 29 -7.92 -22.20 -6.54
CA PHE A 29 -6.90 -21.47 -7.29
C PHE A 29 -7.47 -20.45 -8.28
N GLY A 30 -8.59 -20.76 -8.93
CA GLY A 30 -9.22 -19.83 -9.89
C GLY A 30 -9.55 -18.46 -9.30
N TRP A 31 -10.10 -18.43 -8.07
CA TRP A 31 -10.39 -17.17 -7.37
C TRP A 31 -9.12 -16.43 -6.98
N VAL A 32 -8.13 -17.15 -6.43
CA VAL A 32 -6.84 -16.58 -6.05
C VAL A 32 -6.12 -15.99 -7.26
N PHE A 33 -6.12 -16.69 -8.39
CA PHE A 33 -5.47 -16.28 -9.63
C PHE A 33 -6.03 -14.97 -10.17
N TRP A 34 -7.35 -14.89 -10.38
CA TRP A 34 -7.99 -13.69 -10.91
C TRP A 34 -7.83 -12.49 -9.99
N LEU A 35 -7.94 -12.70 -8.68
CA LEU A 35 -7.78 -11.64 -7.69
C LEU A 35 -6.31 -11.18 -7.59
N THR A 36 -5.35 -12.07 -7.82
CA THR A 36 -3.93 -11.73 -7.95
C THR A 36 -3.67 -10.87 -9.18
N CYS A 37 -4.17 -11.26 -10.36
CA CYS A 37 -4.04 -10.45 -11.58
C CYS A 37 -4.67 -9.06 -11.41
N PHE A 38 -5.85 -8.99 -10.79
CA PHE A 38 -6.48 -7.72 -10.44
C PHE A 38 -5.63 -6.91 -9.46
N GLY A 39 -5.06 -7.55 -8.44
CA GLY A 39 -4.16 -6.89 -7.49
C GLY A 39 -2.92 -6.30 -8.15
N GLN A 40 -2.30 -7.02 -9.10
CA GLN A 40 -1.16 -6.49 -9.86
C GLN A 40 -1.55 -5.24 -10.67
N PHE A 41 -2.73 -5.25 -11.29
CA PHE A 41 -3.26 -4.06 -11.96
C PHE A 41 -3.45 -2.89 -10.97
N MET A 42 -4.01 -3.15 -9.78
CA MET A 42 -4.16 -2.11 -8.75
C MET A 42 -2.82 -1.55 -8.26
N VAL A 43 -1.77 -2.38 -8.16
CA VAL A 43 -0.41 -1.92 -7.83
C VAL A 43 0.12 -0.95 -8.89
N VAL A 44 -0.05 -1.25 -10.17
CA VAL A 44 0.35 -0.33 -11.26
C VAL A 44 -0.39 1.00 -11.15
N VAL A 45 -1.71 0.97 -10.89
CA VAL A 45 -2.52 2.19 -10.68
C VAL A 45 -2.04 2.96 -9.45
N MET A 46 -1.77 2.28 -8.34
CA MET A 46 -1.28 2.89 -7.11
C MET A 46 0.06 3.58 -7.35
N VAL A 47 1.04 2.90 -7.98
CA VAL A 47 2.35 3.48 -8.30
C VAL A 47 2.21 4.71 -9.20
N TYR A 48 1.41 4.63 -10.25
CA TYR A 48 1.15 5.78 -11.12
C TYR A 48 0.57 6.98 -10.35
N ARG A 49 -0.35 6.72 -9.41
CA ARG A 49 -0.96 7.76 -8.58
C ARG A 49 0.04 8.36 -7.62
N VAL A 50 0.87 7.54 -6.95
CA VAL A 50 1.96 8.00 -6.08
C VAL A 50 2.92 8.90 -6.84
N LEU A 51 3.39 8.47 -8.02
CA LEU A 51 4.38 9.22 -8.81
C LEU A 51 3.86 10.57 -9.33
N LYS A 52 2.54 10.72 -9.48
CA LYS A 52 1.92 11.96 -9.97
C LYS A 52 1.32 12.84 -8.88
N ASP A 53 1.33 12.37 -7.64
CA ASP A 53 0.78 13.15 -6.54
C ASP A 53 1.77 14.18 -6.04
N ASN A 54 1.29 15.40 -5.86
CA ASN A 54 2.10 16.49 -5.31
C ASN A 54 1.98 16.46 -3.78
N TYR A 55 2.49 15.38 -3.18
CA TYR A 55 2.46 15.19 -1.75
C TYR A 55 3.32 16.25 -1.06
N ARG A 56 2.72 16.96 -0.10
CA ARG A 56 3.41 17.90 0.78
C ARG A 56 3.08 17.55 2.22
N THR A 57 4.11 17.44 3.03
CA THR A 57 4.00 17.19 4.47
C THR A 57 4.75 18.29 5.21
N ASP A 58 4.22 18.68 6.36
CA ASP A 58 4.85 19.56 7.34
C ASP A 58 5.82 18.81 8.26
N LYS A 59 5.80 17.47 8.23
CA LYS A 59 6.73 16.60 8.95
C LYS A 59 8.14 16.74 8.37
N THR A 60 9.07 17.28 9.16
CA THR A 60 10.50 17.25 8.88
C THR A 60 11.11 15.94 9.41
N PHE A 61 12.24 15.55 8.85
CA PHE A 61 12.98 14.34 9.29
C PHE A 61 13.61 14.49 10.69
N ASP A 62 13.51 15.66 11.32
CA ASP A 62 14.14 15.97 12.62
C ASP A 62 13.55 15.18 13.80
N VAL A 63 12.35 14.61 13.64
CA VAL A 63 11.63 13.91 14.72
C VAL A 63 11.45 12.41 14.43
N PHE A 64 11.95 11.90 13.29
CA PHE A 64 11.61 10.56 12.80
C PHE A 64 12.80 9.68 12.38
N TYR A 65 14.04 10.19 12.46
CA TYR A 65 15.17 9.26 12.56
C TYR A 65 15.20 8.74 14.00
N GLU A 66 14.47 7.66 14.29
CA GLU A 66 14.56 6.95 15.59
C GLU A 66 15.97 6.38 15.89
N ASP A 67 16.98 6.76 15.09
CA ASP A 67 18.36 6.33 15.14
C ASP A 67 19.27 7.36 15.84
N HIS A 68 18.79 8.58 16.14
CA HIS A 68 19.52 9.55 16.95
C HIS A 68 18.98 9.61 18.39
N PRO A 69 19.86 9.58 19.41
CA PRO A 69 19.42 9.78 20.78
C PRO A 69 18.76 11.15 20.91
N ILE A 70 17.64 11.21 21.62
CA ILE A 70 16.98 12.47 21.98
C ILE A 70 17.99 13.25 22.82
N GLU A 71 18.54 14.31 22.23
CA GLU A 71 19.44 15.22 22.93
C GLU A 71 18.63 15.97 24.00
N ASN A 72 19.09 15.94 25.25
CA ASN A 72 18.45 16.60 26.39
C ASN A 72 18.64 18.11 26.36
#